data_AF-A0A950RK76-F1
#
_entry.id   AF-A0A950RK76-F1
#
_cell.length_a   1.000
_cell.length_b   1.000
_cell.length_c   1.000
_cell.angle_alpha   90.00
_cell.angle_beta   90.00
_cell.angle_gamma   90.00
#
_symmetry.space_group_name_H-M   'P 1'
#
loop_
_entity.id
_entity.type
_entity.pdbx_description
1 polymer ?
#
loop_
_entity_poly.entity_id
_entity_poly.type
_entity_poly.pdbx_seq_one_letter_code
_entity_poly.pdbx_strand_id
1 'polypeptide(L)'
;MAATSSSFRESLLPELQGALEFAAGQARRIVAAYPGYYPMYTVGGRWHQEGDCWTPWCEGFFPGILWLLYRHTGADEWRELAERYSRPLEPRRQDRTVHDLGFLFFSTYLRWYHRTGHPDWRAVLIEAGRTLSLRRQPGGYLASFIGPQSLFIDIMMNVGLVFWAARETGDEALRQIALDHCRASALYLVRPDGGTAQEAIFDTATGGFVRNST
;
A
#
# COMPACT_ATOMS: atom_id res chain seq x y z
N MET A 1 -23.29 -21.33 -29.89
CA MET A 1 -23.98 -20.39 -28.98
C MET A 1 -22.93 -19.72 -28.13
N ALA A 2 -22.72 -18.41 -28.29
CA ALA A 2 -21.75 -17.68 -27.48
C ALA A 2 -22.27 -17.63 -26.04
N ALA A 3 -21.48 -18.12 -25.08
CA ALA A 3 -21.79 -17.97 -23.67
C ALA A 3 -21.99 -16.48 -23.38
N THR A 4 -23.10 -16.11 -22.76
CA THR A 4 -23.29 -14.75 -22.26
C THR A 4 -22.19 -14.45 -21.23
N SER A 5 -21.80 -13.19 -21.09
CA SER A 5 -20.81 -12.74 -20.10
C SER A 5 -21.07 -13.27 -18.67
N SER A 6 -22.36 -13.49 -18.30
CA SER A 6 -22.74 -14.11 -17.02
C SER A 6 -22.37 -15.59 -16.94
N SER A 7 -22.70 -16.38 -17.97
CA SER A 7 -22.39 -17.82 -18.02
C SER A 7 -20.89 -18.09 -17.95
N PHE A 8 -20.07 -17.24 -18.57
CA PHE A 8 -18.63 -17.34 -18.45
C PHE A 8 -18.15 -17.05 -17.01
N ARG A 9 -18.63 -15.97 -16.37
CA ARG A 9 -18.26 -15.65 -14.98
C ARG A 9 -18.66 -16.76 -14.00
N GLU A 10 -19.85 -17.32 -14.15
CA GLU A 10 -20.34 -18.42 -13.31
C GLU A 10 -19.46 -19.67 -13.46
N SER A 11 -18.97 -19.96 -14.66
CA SER A 11 -18.06 -21.09 -14.90
C SER A 11 -16.70 -20.95 -14.19
N LEU A 12 -16.27 -19.73 -13.87
CA LEU A 12 -15.01 -19.46 -13.16
C LEU A 12 -15.13 -19.54 -11.63
N LEU A 13 -16.36 -19.59 -11.08
CA LEU A 13 -16.56 -19.58 -9.63
C LEU A 13 -15.85 -20.74 -8.91
N PRO A 14 -15.89 -22.00 -9.40
CA PRO A 14 -15.19 -23.10 -8.73
C PRO A 14 -13.67 -22.92 -8.73
N GLU A 15 -13.09 -22.39 -9.81
CA GLU A 15 -11.65 -22.13 -9.91
C GLU A 15 -11.23 -21.02 -8.95
N LEU A 16 -12.01 -19.94 -8.88
CA LEU A 16 -11.77 -18.85 -7.93
C LEU A 16 -11.88 -19.34 -6.47
N GLN A 17 -12.85 -20.18 -6.16
CA GLN A 17 -13.00 -20.80 -4.85
C GLN A 17 -11.77 -21.64 -4.50
N GLY A 18 -11.34 -22.52 -5.40
CA GLY A 18 -10.14 -23.33 -5.21
C GLY A 18 -8.87 -22.50 -5.00
N ALA A 19 -8.72 -21.39 -5.73
CA ALA A 19 -7.60 -20.46 -5.54
C ALA A 19 -7.61 -19.78 -4.17
N LEU A 20 -8.79 -19.38 -3.67
CA LEU A 20 -8.95 -18.76 -2.35
C LEU A 20 -8.72 -19.76 -1.21
N GLU A 21 -9.18 -21.00 -1.35
CA GLU A 21 -8.89 -22.09 -0.41
C GLU A 21 -7.39 -22.41 -0.36
N PHE A 22 -6.73 -22.45 -1.51
CA PHE A 22 -5.29 -22.62 -1.57
C PHE A 22 -4.55 -21.47 -0.86
N ALA A 23 -4.94 -20.22 -1.13
CA ALA A 23 -4.37 -19.05 -0.47
C ALA A 23 -4.57 -19.08 1.05
N ALA A 24 -5.75 -19.46 1.52
CA ALA A 24 -6.03 -19.68 2.94
C ALA A 24 -5.12 -20.76 3.53
N GLY A 25 -4.95 -21.90 2.84
CA GLY A 25 -4.02 -22.95 3.24
C GLY A 25 -2.57 -22.47 3.36
N GLN A 26 -2.09 -21.63 2.43
CA GLN A 26 -0.76 -21.03 2.50
C GLN A 26 -0.64 -20.05 3.67
N ALA A 27 -1.65 -19.21 3.91
CA ALA A 27 -1.65 -18.27 5.03
C ALA A 27 -1.57 -19.02 6.38
N ARG A 28 -2.33 -20.11 6.57
CA ARG A 28 -2.21 -20.94 7.78
C ARG A 28 -0.80 -21.52 7.94
N ARG A 29 -0.20 -22.02 6.85
CA ARG A 29 1.18 -22.56 6.88
C ARG A 29 2.20 -21.50 7.27
N ILE A 30 2.07 -20.28 6.75
CA ILE A 30 2.95 -19.16 7.12
C ILE A 30 2.83 -18.85 8.61
N VAL A 31 1.61 -18.69 9.12
CA VAL A 31 1.38 -18.38 10.55
C VAL A 31 1.91 -19.49 11.46
N ALA A 32 1.74 -20.76 11.07
CA ALA A 32 2.21 -21.90 11.85
C ALA A 32 3.73 -22.06 11.83
N ALA A 33 4.36 -21.91 10.66
CA ALA A 33 5.80 -22.12 10.50
C ALA A 33 6.63 -20.89 10.92
N TYR A 34 6.08 -19.68 10.79
CA TYR A 34 6.77 -18.41 11.02
C TYR A 34 5.89 -17.42 11.82
N PRO A 35 5.60 -17.69 13.10
CA PRO A 35 4.74 -16.83 13.90
C PRO A 35 5.33 -15.41 14.04
N GLY A 36 4.55 -14.38 13.67
CA GLY A 36 4.96 -12.98 13.76
C GLY A 36 5.84 -12.50 12.60
N TYR A 37 6.13 -13.36 11.63
CA TYR A 37 6.89 -13.00 10.43
C TYR A 37 6.00 -12.33 9.37
N TYR A 38 6.56 -11.33 8.68
CA TYR A 38 5.93 -10.66 7.55
C TYR A 38 6.64 -11.09 6.26
N PRO A 39 6.02 -11.98 5.45
CA PRO A 39 6.62 -12.46 4.21
C PRO A 39 6.93 -11.34 3.21
N MET A 40 8.17 -11.33 2.71
CA MET A 40 8.60 -10.41 1.65
C MET A 40 8.94 -11.17 0.36
N TYR A 41 9.93 -12.07 0.43
CA TYR A 41 10.39 -12.83 -0.73
C TYR A 41 10.92 -14.21 -0.34
N THR A 42 11.14 -15.05 -1.34
CA THR A 42 11.69 -16.39 -1.15
C THR A 42 13.06 -16.53 -1.81
N VAL A 43 13.91 -17.36 -1.21
CA VAL A 43 15.18 -17.82 -1.80
C VAL A 43 15.13 -19.33 -1.84
N GLY A 44 15.30 -19.93 -3.03
CA GLY A 44 15.18 -21.39 -3.21
C GLY A 44 13.81 -21.95 -2.79
N GLY A 45 12.74 -21.16 -2.92
CA GLY A 45 11.37 -21.56 -2.55
C GLY A 45 11.07 -21.52 -1.04
N ARG A 46 11.94 -20.94 -0.22
CA ARG A 46 11.73 -20.75 1.22
C ARG A 46 11.68 -19.27 1.57
N TRP A 47 10.83 -18.90 2.52
CA TRP A 47 10.76 -17.53 3.02
C TRP A 47 12.11 -17.10 3.60
N HIS A 48 12.60 -15.97 3.10
CA HIS A 48 13.87 -15.41 3.56
C HIS A 48 13.62 -14.56 4.82
N GLN A 49 14.21 -14.98 5.95
CA GLN A 49 14.04 -14.34 7.27
C GLN A 49 15.28 -13.60 7.76
N GLU A 50 16.42 -13.76 7.07
CA GLU A 50 17.70 -13.23 7.53
C GLU A 50 17.98 -11.87 6.88
N GLY A 51 18.78 -11.04 7.55
CA GLY A 51 19.21 -9.74 7.06
C GLY A 51 18.28 -8.58 7.45
N ASP A 52 18.88 -7.39 7.55
CA ASP A 52 18.13 -6.16 7.78
C ASP A 52 17.25 -5.87 6.57
N CYS A 53 15.95 -5.83 6.81
CA CYS A 53 14.99 -5.34 5.84
C CYS A 53 15.25 -3.84 5.64
N TRP A 54 16.00 -3.49 4.59
CA TRP A 54 16.45 -2.12 4.32
C TRP A 54 15.28 -1.11 4.31
N THR A 55 14.08 -1.55 3.93
CA THR A 55 12.82 -0.87 4.21
C THR A 55 11.69 -1.90 4.42
N PRO A 56 10.98 -1.92 5.57
CA PRO A 56 9.86 -2.84 5.81
C PRO A 56 8.55 -2.40 5.13
N TRP A 57 8.63 -1.95 3.87
CA TRP A 57 7.50 -1.43 3.10
C TRP A 57 6.38 -2.47 2.88
N CYS A 58 6.72 -3.76 2.94
CA CYS A 58 5.80 -4.85 2.62
C CYS A 58 5.00 -5.39 3.80
N GLU A 59 5.25 -4.93 5.04
CA GLU A 59 4.65 -5.50 6.25
C GLU A 59 3.12 -5.36 6.30
N GLY A 60 2.54 -4.44 5.51
CA GLY A 60 1.09 -4.29 5.38
C GLY A 60 0.41 -5.39 4.56
N PHE A 61 1.14 -6.08 3.66
CA PHE A 61 0.49 -6.96 2.68
C PHE A 61 -0.01 -8.25 3.28
N PHE A 62 0.77 -8.90 4.15
CA PHE A 62 0.34 -10.13 4.79
C PHE A 62 -0.91 -9.97 5.67
N PRO A 63 -0.97 -9.02 6.63
CA PRO A 63 -2.22 -8.70 7.31
C PRO A 63 -3.34 -8.26 6.36
N GLY A 64 -3.01 -7.61 5.24
CA GLY A 64 -3.98 -7.31 4.19
C GLY A 64 -4.60 -8.55 3.54
N ILE A 65 -3.81 -9.59 3.27
CA ILE A 65 -4.29 -10.89 2.80
C ILE A 65 -5.22 -11.52 3.84
N LEU A 66 -4.85 -11.47 5.13
CA LEU A 66 -5.68 -12.00 6.21
C LEU A 66 -7.04 -11.27 6.30
N TRP A 67 -7.07 -9.94 6.14
CA TRP A 67 -8.32 -9.18 6.04
C TRP A 67 -9.16 -9.57 4.82
N LEU A 68 -8.53 -9.84 3.67
CA LEU A 68 -9.22 -10.31 2.47
C LEU A 68 -9.83 -11.71 2.66
N LEU A 69 -9.10 -12.62 3.32
CA LEU A 69 -9.60 -13.95 3.68
C LEU A 69 -10.77 -13.86 4.66
N TYR A 70 -10.70 -12.99 5.66
CA TYR A 70 -11.83 -12.74 6.56
C TYR A 70 -13.04 -12.22 5.79
N ARG A 71 -12.86 -11.23 4.92
CA ARG A 71 -13.96 -10.69 4.10
C ARG A 71 -14.62 -11.76 3.23
N HIS A 72 -13.85 -12.72 2.74
CA HIS A 72 -14.37 -13.79 1.89
C HIS A 72 -15.07 -14.90 2.68
N THR A 73 -14.49 -15.32 3.80
CA THR A 73 -14.92 -16.52 4.54
C THR A 73 -15.81 -16.22 5.73
N GLY A 74 -15.74 -15.01 6.29
CA GLY A 74 -16.36 -14.64 7.57
C GLY A 74 -15.75 -15.33 8.80
N ALA A 75 -14.72 -16.16 8.65
CA ALA A 75 -14.18 -16.94 9.76
C ALA A 75 -13.30 -16.10 10.70
N ASP A 76 -13.63 -16.12 11.99
CA ASP A 76 -13.01 -15.27 13.01
C ASP A 76 -11.50 -15.49 13.18
N GLU A 77 -10.97 -16.68 12.84
CA GLU A 77 -9.53 -16.95 12.82
C GLU A 77 -8.78 -15.91 11.95
N TRP A 78 -9.34 -15.53 10.80
CA TRP A 78 -8.69 -14.61 9.86
C TRP A 78 -8.71 -13.19 10.37
N ARG A 79 -9.83 -12.79 11.01
CA ARG A 79 -9.93 -11.50 11.67
C ARG A 79 -8.90 -11.39 12.77
N GLU A 80 -8.83 -12.37 13.66
CA GLU A 80 -7.92 -12.34 14.81
C GLU A 80 -6.46 -12.27 14.38
N LEU A 81 -6.09 -13.04 13.35
CA LEU A 81 -4.77 -12.94 12.74
C LEU A 81 -4.55 -11.57 12.09
N ALA A 82 -5.51 -11.06 11.31
CA ALA A 82 -5.39 -9.76 10.66
C ALA A 82 -5.19 -8.62 11.68
N GLU A 83 -5.96 -8.62 12.77
CA GLU A 83 -5.81 -7.65 13.86
C GLU A 83 -4.45 -7.81 14.56
N ARG A 84 -4.04 -9.04 14.89
CA ARG A 84 -2.75 -9.34 15.53
C ARG A 84 -1.56 -8.84 14.72
N TYR A 85 -1.56 -9.05 13.40
CA TYR A 85 -0.49 -8.62 12.51
C TYR A 85 -0.63 -7.14 12.08
N SER A 86 -1.78 -6.49 12.28
CA SER A 86 -1.93 -5.05 12.00
C SER A 86 -1.39 -4.20 13.15
N ARG A 87 -1.62 -4.60 14.41
CA ARG A 87 -1.29 -3.80 15.61
C ARG A 87 0.17 -3.33 15.68
N PRO A 88 1.20 -4.16 15.39
CA PRO A 88 2.59 -3.72 15.46
C PRO A 88 2.94 -2.61 14.46
N LEU A 89 2.13 -2.41 13.42
CA LEU A 89 2.35 -1.39 12.41
C LEU A 89 1.85 -0.01 12.83
N GLU A 90 1.05 0.11 13.89
CA GLU A 90 0.47 1.39 14.33
C GLU A 90 1.49 2.52 14.51
N PRO A 91 2.67 2.30 15.15
CA PRO A 91 3.65 3.35 15.36
C PRO A 91 4.20 3.93 14.04
N ARG A 92 4.13 3.16 12.93
CA ARG A 92 4.60 3.58 11.61
C ARG A 92 3.80 4.74 11.02
N ARG A 93 2.66 5.11 11.61
CA ARG A 93 1.86 6.27 11.17
C ARG A 93 2.64 7.59 11.28
N GLN A 94 3.70 7.60 12.10
CA GLN A 94 4.61 8.72 12.29
C GLN A 94 5.96 8.53 11.57
N ASP A 95 6.14 7.44 10.81
CA ASP A 95 7.39 7.18 10.11
C ASP A 95 7.57 8.15 8.94
N ARG A 96 8.57 9.01 9.05
CA ARG A 96 8.94 10.03 8.06
C ARG A 96 10.06 9.59 7.11
N THR A 97 10.58 8.38 7.28
CA THR A 97 11.76 7.91 6.55
C THR A 97 11.37 7.27 5.21
N VAL A 98 10.20 6.65 5.13
CA VAL A 98 9.69 5.96 3.93
C VAL A 98 8.51 6.71 3.27
N HIS A 99 8.21 6.36 2.02
CA HIS A 99 7.01 6.83 1.30
C HIS A 99 5.87 5.80 1.29
N ASP A 100 6.11 4.59 1.80
CA ASP A 100 5.26 3.40 1.68
C ASP A 100 4.13 3.30 2.72
N LEU A 101 3.75 4.42 3.35
CA LEU A 101 2.71 4.41 4.40
C LEU A 101 1.35 3.95 3.86
N GLY A 102 1.03 4.25 2.60
CA GLY A 102 -0.20 3.79 1.98
C GLY A 102 -0.25 2.26 1.88
N PHE A 103 0.84 1.60 1.46
CA PHE A 103 0.92 0.14 1.42
C PHE A 103 0.65 -0.49 2.78
N LEU A 104 1.18 0.10 3.85
CA LEU A 104 0.96 -0.36 5.22
C LEU A 104 -0.50 -0.15 5.64
N PHE A 105 -0.97 1.09 5.63
CA PHE A 105 -2.20 1.48 6.30
C PHE A 105 -3.47 1.21 5.48
N PHE A 106 -3.42 1.23 4.15
CA PHE A 106 -4.58 0.83 3.32
C PHE A 106 -4.81 -0.68 3.36
N SER A 107 -3.73 -1.46 3.43
CA SER A 107 -3.84 -2.92 3.54
C SER A 107 -4.35 -3.36 4.91
N THR A 108 -4.11 -2.58 5.96
CA THR A 108 -4.42 -2.96 7.35
C THR A 108 -5.51 -2.10 7.98
N TYR A 109 -5.16 -0.92 8.51
CA TYR A 109 -6.04 -0.06 9.29
C TYR A 109 -7.25 0.44 8.52
N LEU A 110 -7.15 0.69 7.20
CA LEU A 110 -8.31 1.09 6.40
C LEU A 110 -9.36 -0.02 6.34
N ARG A 111 -8.92 -1.28 6.16
CA ARG A 111 -9.83 -2.44 6.16
C ARG A 111 -10.45 -2.64 7.54
N TRP A 112 -9.64 -2.47 8.59
CA TRP A 112 -10.12 -2.55 9.95
C TRP A 112 -11.15 -1.47 10.26
N TYR A 113 -10.88 -0.22 9.88
CA TYR A 113 -11.79 0.91 10.03
C TYR A 113 -13.07 0.70 9.25
N HIS A 114 -13.01 0.27 7.98
CA HIS A 114 -14.22 -0.01 7.20
C HIS A 114 -15.11 -1.09 7.81
N ARG A 115 -14.52 -2.04 8.55
CA ARG A 115 -15.27 -3.06 9.28
C ARG A 115 -15.90 -2.51 10.56
N THR A 116 -15.15 -1.78 11.37
CA THR A 116 -15.57 -1.45 12.76
C THR A 116 -16.12 -0.04 12.92
N GLY A 117 -15.80 0.87 12.02
CA GLY A 117 -16.05 2.31 12.18
C GLY A 117 -15.29 2.94 13.36
N HIS A 118 -14.31 2.24 13.95
CA HIS A 118 -13.70 2.68 15.20
C HIS A 118 -12.93 4.00 15.03
N PRO A 119 -13.19 5.02 15.87
CA PRO A 119 -12.58 6.34 15.72
C PRO A 119 -11.05 6.32 15.84
N ASP A 120 -10.49 5.44 16.66
CA ASP A 120 -9.02 5.33 16.79
C ASP A 120 -8.35 4.88 15.50
N TRP A 121 -8.94 3.94 14.75
CA TRP A 121 -8.40 3.51 13.44
C TRP A 121 -8.49 4.61 12.40
N ARG A 122 -9.56 5.41 12.48
CA ARG A 122 -9.68 6.62 11.67
C ARG A 122 -8.57 7.62 11.99
N ALA A 123 -8.28 7.85 13.27
CA ALA A 123 -7.21 8.75 13.70
C ALA A 123 -5.84 8.28 13.22
N VAL A 124 -5.54 6.99 13.31
CA VAL A 124 -4.29 6.39 12.78
C VAL A 124 -4.12 6.67 11.28
N LEU A 125 -5.17 6.47 10.48
CA LEU A 125 -5.14 6.71 9.04
C LEU A 125 -4.97 8.19 8.69
N ILE A 126 -5.64 9.09 9.41
CA ILE A 126 -5.50 10.55 9.22
C ILE A 126 -4.05 10.97 9.53
N GLU A 127 -3.50 10.48 10.64
CA GLU A 127 -2.13 10.79 11.06
C GLU A 127 -1.13 10.26 10.01
N ALA A 128 -1.27 9.02 9.55
CA ALA A 128 -0.41 8.46 8.53
C ALA A 128 -0.46 9.24 7.20
N GLY A 129 -1.65 9.68 6.77
CA GLY A 129 -1.80 10.53 5.58
C GLY A 129 -1.17 11.91 5.74
N ARG A 130 -1.27 12.52 6.92
CA ARG A 130 -0.57 13.77 7.25
C ARG A 130 0.94 13.57 7.26
N THR A 131 1.44 12.50 7.87
CA THR A 131 2.87 12.18 7.88
C THR A 131 3.42 12.00 6.47
N LEU A 132 2.71 11.27 5.60
CA LEU A 132 3.10 11.08 4.20
C LEU A 132 3.15 12.42 3.42
N SER A 133 2.23 13.34 3.68
CA SER A 133 2.20 14.65 2.98
C SER A 133 3.39 15.56 3.32
N LEU A 134 4.04 15.35 4.48
CA LEU A 134 5.25 16.09 4.86
C LEU A 134 6.46 15.83 3.95
N ARG A 135 6.37 14.83 3.07
CA ARG A 135 7.40 14.53 2.07
C ARG A 135 7.35 15.46 0.84
N ARG A 136 6.39 16.39 0.79
CA ARG A 136 6.21 17.33 -0.33
C ARG A 136 7.47 18.13 -0.63
N GLN A 137 7.78 18.24 -1.92
CA GLN A 137 8.92 18.99 -2.46
C GLN A 137 8.45 20.15 -3.36
N PRO A 138 9.33 21.14 -3.64
CA PRO A 138 8.99 22.29 -4.48
C PRO A 138 8.48 21.94 -5.88
N GLY A 139 8.95 20.83 -6.46
CA GLY A 139 8.48 20.32 -7.76
C GLY A 139 7.06 19.74 -7.76
N GLY A 140 6.32 19.85 -6.65
CA GLY A 140 4.93 19.40 -6.55
C GLY A 140 4.78 17.89 -6.36
N TYR A 141 5.80 17.18 -5.88
CA TYR A 141 5.75 15.73 -5.66
C TYR A 141 6.07 15.38 -4.20
N LEU A 142 5.74 14.15 -3.80
CA LEU A 142 6.19 13.55 -2.54
C LEU A 142 7.50 12.80 -2.80
N ALA A 143 8.54 13.09 -2.01
CA ALA A 143 9.86 12.50 -2.21
C ALA A 143 9.90 10.98 -1.93
N SER A 144 10.69 10.23 -2.68
CA SER A 144 10.96 8.81 -2.44
C SER A 144 11.90 8.61 -1.24
N PHE A 145 12.16 7.36 -0.84
CA PHE A 145 13.10 7.07 0.26
C PHE A 145 14.56 7.41 -0.11
N ILE A 146 14.88 7.55 -1.41
CA ILE A 146 16.23 7.89 -1.88
C ILE A 146 16.64 9.29 -1.43
N GLY A 147 15.70 10.23 -1.42
CA GLY A 147 15.97 11.60 -0.99
C GLY A 147 14.99 12.63 -1.55
N PRO A 148 15.10 13.89 -1.12
CA PRO A 148 14.21 14.98 -1.49
C PRO A 148 14.19 15.30 -2.99
N GLN A 149 15.20 14.89 -3.76
CA GLN A 149 15.31 15.07 -5.20
C GLN A 149 14.53 14.04 -6.02
N SER A 150 14.06 12.96 -5.39
CA SER A 150 13.62 11.74 -6.08
C SER A 150 12.11 11.55 -5.98
N LEU A 151 11.47 11.21 -7.10
CA LEU A 151 10.06 10.85 -7.22
C LEU A 151 9.97 9.45 -7.82
N PHE A 152 9.34 8.49 -7.13
CA PHE A 152 9.10 7.14 -7.64
C PHE A 152 7.65 6.95 -8.07
N ILE A 153 7.44 6.07 -9.06
CA ILE A 153 6.10 5.77 -9.60
C ILE A 153 5.18 5.06 -8.60
N ASP A 154 5.71 4.23 -7.71
CA ASP A 154 4.94 3.49 -6.70
C ASP A 154 4.35 4.38 -5.58
N ILE A 155 4.81 5.62 -5.45
CA ILE A 155 4.17 6.63 -4.59
C ILE A 155 2.73 6.89 -5.05
N MET A 156 2.38 6.64 -6.32
CA MET A 156 1.00 6.67 -6.80
C MET A 156 0.09 5.64 -6.09
N MET A 157 0.64 4.54 -5.59
CA MET A 157 -0.11 3.58 -4.77
C MET A 157 -0.26 4.05 -3.31
N ASN A 158 0.54 5.03 -2.89
CA ASN A 158 0.59 5.54 -1.52
C ASN A 158 -0.15 6.89 -1.34
N VAL A 159 -0.15 7.76 -2.37
CA VAL A 159 -0.77 9.09 -2.31
C VAL A 159 -2.26 9.04 -2.02
N GLY A 160 -2.93 7.92 -2.31
CA GLY A 160 -4.30 7.68 -1.90
C GLY A 160 -4.55 7.90 -0.41
N LEU A 161 -3.57 7.61 0.46
CA LEU A 161 -3.67 7.82 1.90
C LEU A 161 -3.77 9.33 2.25
N VAL A 162 -3.07 10.18 1.50
CA VAL A 162 -3.18 11.64 1.65
C VAL A 162 -4.57 12.11 1.21
N PHE A 163 -5.08 11.62 0.07
CA PHE A 163 -6.45 11.90 -0.37
C PHE A 163 -7.49 11.45 0.66
N TRP A 164 -7.31 10.27 1.23
CA TRP A 164 -8.22 9.74 2.24
C TRP A 164 -8.23 10.64 3.47
N ALA A 165 -7.06 11.02 4.00
CA ALA A 165 -6.97 11.95 5.13
C ALA A 165 -7.61 13.31 4.81
N ALA A 166 -7.33 13.87 3.62
CA ALA A 166 -7.93 15.11 3.16
C ALA A 166 -9.46 15.06 3.14
N ARG A 167 -10.04 13.98 2.60
CA ARG A 167 -11.49 13.77 2.56
C ARG A 167 -12.08 13.65 3.96
N GLU A 168 -11.44 12.87 4.83
CA GLU A 168 -11.92 12.65 6.19
C GLU A 168 -11.87 13.92 7.04
N THR A 169 -10.92 14.82 6.83
CA THR A 169 -10.80 16.06 7.61
C THR A 169 -11.37 17.29 6.92
N GLY A 170 -11.76 17.21 5.64
CA GLY A 170 -12.10 18.38 4.83
C GLY A 170 -10.91 19.32 4.58
N ASP A 171 -9.68 18.80 4.61
CA ASP A 171 -8.45 19.60 4.50
C ASP A 171 -8.08 19.80 3.02
N GLU A 172 -8.34 21.00 2.52
CA GLU A 172 -8.06 21.38 1.14
C GLU A 172 -6.57 21.40 0.81
N ALA A 173 -5.72 21.75 1.78
CA ALA A 173 -4.28 21.77 1.55
C ALA A 173 -3.77 20.35 1.32
N LEU A 174 -4.16 19.37 2.14
CA LEU A 174 -3.82 17.96 1.91
C LEU A 174 -4.31 17.46 0.55
N ARG A 175 -5.53 17.85 0.14
CA ARG A 175 -6.07 17.51 -1.17
C ARG A 175 -5.19 18.08 -2.29
N GLN A 176 -4.78 19.33 -2.19
CA GLN A 176 -3.92 19.97 -3.19
C GLN A 176 -2.54 19.31 -3.27
N ILE A 177 -1.94 18.92 -2.13
CA ILE A 177 -0.67 18.19 -2.10
C ILE A 177 -0.77 16.86 -2.88
N ALA A 178 -1.85 16.10 -2.65
CA ALA A 178 -2.07 14.84 -3.33
C ALA A 178 -2.30 15.04 -4.85
N LEU A 179 -3.05 16.07 -5.25
CA LEU A 179 -3.26 16.43 -6.65
C LEU A 179 -1.98 16.88 -7.36
N ASP A 180 -1.16 17.69 -6.70
CA ASP A 180 0.14 18.12 -7.23
C ASP A 180 1.00 16.89 -7.54
N HIS A 181 1.08 15.94 -6.60
CA HIS A 181 1.87 14.73 -6.80
C HIS A 181 1.38 13.90 -7.99
N CYS A 182 0.06 13.68 -8.11
CA CYS A 182 -0.49 12.97 -9.27
C CYS A 182 -0.16 13.67 -10.60
N ARG A 183 -0.20 15.01 -10.63
CA ARG A 183 0.16 15.79 -11.83
C ARG A 183 1.65 15.69 -12.15
N ALA A 184 2.51 15.79 -11.15
CA ALA A 184 3.95 15.63 -11.32
C ALA A 184 4.30 14.22 -11.82
N SER A 185 3.72 13.18 -11.22
CA SER A 185 3.90 11.79 -11.67
C SER A 185 3.43 11.59 -13.11
N ALA A 186 2.26 12.11 -13.48
CA ALA A 186 1.76 12.03 -14.85
C ALA A 186 2.66 12.78 -15.85
N LEU A 187 3.16 13.96 -15.48
CA LEU A 187 3.97 14.80 -16.36
C LEU A 187 5.39 14.26 -16.55
N TYR A 188 6.01 13.73 -15.50
CA TYR A 188 7.44 13.43 -15.48
C TYR A 188 7.77 11.94 -15.48
N LEU A 189 6.82 11.05 -15.16
CA LEU A 189 7.06 9.60 -15.19
C LEU A 189 6.41 8.90 -16.38
N VAL A 190 5.29 9.40 -16.89
CA VAL A 190 4.59 8.78 -18.03
C VAL A 190 5.18 9.28 -19.35
N ARG A 191 5.64 8.35 -20.18
CA ARG A 191 6.21 8.61 -21.51
C ARG A 191 5.09 8.75 -22.56
N PRO A 192 5.35 9.43 -23.69
CA PRO A 192 4.34 9.59 -24.76
C PRO A 192 3.81 8.30 -25.36
N ASP A 193 4.55 7.20 -25.25
CA ASP A 193 4.17 5.85 -25.71
C ASP A 193 3.31 5.08 -24.69
N GLY A 194 3.03 5.68 -23.52
CA GLY A 194 2.29 5.05 -22.42
C GLY A 194 3.14 4.23 -21.46
N GLY A 195 4.45 4.10 -21.70
CA GLY A 195 5.37 3.51 -20.74
C GLY A 195 5.62 4.44 -19.54
N THR A 196 6.17 3.89 -18.45
CA THR A 196 6.52 4.69 -17.26
C THR A 196 8.00 4.55 -16.91
N ALA A 197 8.65 5.67 -16.60
CA ALA A 197 9.92 5.66 -15.87
C ALA A 197 9.66 5.19 -14.43
N GLN A 198 10.65 4.54 -13.84
CA GLN A 198 10.55 4.15 -12.44
C GLN A 198 10.79 5.37 -11.53
N GLU A 199 11.73 6.25 -11.88
CA GLU A 199 12.11 7.42 -11.09
C GLU A 199 12.22 8.71 -11.95
N ALA A 200 11.89 9.84 -11.34
CA ALA A 200 12.20 11.17 -11.83
C ALA A 200 13.03 11.95 -10.79
N ILE A 201 14.07 12.64 -11.26
CA ILE A 201 14.99 13.43 -10.45
C ILE A 201 14.75 14.92 -10.71
N PHE A 202 14.74 15.71 -9.63
CA PHE A 202 14.49 17.14 -9.64
C PHE A 202 15.58 17.91 -8.88
N ASP A 203 15.76 19.16 -9.24
CA ASP A 203 16.51 20.12 -8.46
C ASP A 203 15.69 20.54 -7.23
N THR A 204 16.23 20.34 -6.03
CA THR A 204 15.49 20.56 -4.77
C THR A 204 15.32 22.03 -4.41
N ALA A 205 16.11 22.94 -4.99
CA ALA A 205 16.01 24.38 -4.73
C ALA A 205 14.94 25.04 -5.61
N THR A 206 14.89 24.65 -6.89
CA THR A 206 14.00 25.25 -7.90
C THR A 206 12.73 24.43 -8.14
N GLY A 207 12.75 23.13 -7.82
CA GLY A 207 11.69 22.19 -8.20
C GLY A 207 11.72 21.79 -9.68
N GLY A 208 12.75 22.21 -10.43
CA GLY A 208 12.89 21.91 -11.85
C GLY A 208 13.20 20.43 -12.09
N PHE A 209 12.55 19.84 -13.09
CA PHE A 209 12.87 18.47 -13.54
C PHE A 209 14.28 18.42 -14.14
N VAL A 210 15.05 17.40 -13.77
CA VAL A 210 16.43 17.19 -14.24
C VAL A 210 16.48 16.04 -15.25
N ARG A 211 16.04 14.84 -14.86
CA ARG A 211 16.06 13.64 -15.71
C ARG A 211 15.20 12.53 -15.13
N ASN A 212 14.86 11.55 -15.96
CA ASN A 212 14.42 10.26 -15.48
C ASN A 212 15.60 9.37 -15.09
N SER A 213 15.31 8.42 -14.21
CA SER A 213 16.19 7.36 -13.76
C SER A 213 15.36 6.09 -13.75
N THR A 214 16.02 4.99 -14.13
CA THR A 214 15.41 3.69 -14.45
C THR A 214 14.28 3.71 -15.50
#